data_AF-A0A9Q5C7F3-F1
#
_entry.id   AF-A0A9Q5C7F3-F1
#
_cell.length_a   1.000
_cell.length_b   1.000
_cell.length_c   1.000
_cell.angle_alpha   90.00
_cell.angle_beta   90.00
_cell.angle_gamma   90.00
#
_symmetry.space_group_name_H-M   'P 1'
#
loop_
_entity.id
_entity.type
_entity.pdbx_description
1 polymer ?
#
loop_
_entity_poly.entity_id
_entity_poly.type
_entity_poly.pdbx_seq_one_letter_code
_entity_poly.pdbx_strand_id
1 'polypeptide(L)' 'MLVLTRNVGEKLIIDGNIEVMVVEAGGGSVRLGIEAPKDVHIVREELLEEDES' A
#
# COMPACT_ATOMS: atom_id res chain seq x y z
N MET A 1 5.98 -7.37 12.58
CA MET A 1 5.64 -7.80 11.20
C MET A 1 4.38 -8.64 11.25
N LEU A 2 3.32 -8.22 10.57
CA LEU A 2 2.08 -8.98 10.41
C LEU A 2 2.04 -9.51 8.97
N VAL A 3 1.80 -10.80 8.77
CA VAL A 3 1.80 -11.44 7.46
C VAL A 3 0.39 -11.92 7.14
N LEU A 4 -0.15 -11.45 6.02
CA LEU A 4 -1.52 -11.75 5.57
C LEU A 4 -1.50 -12.06 4.08
N THR A 5 -2.23 -13.10 3.68
CA THR A 5 -2.44 -13.43 2.27
C THR A 5 -3.79 -12.87 1.83
N ARG A 6 -3.81 -12.03 0.80
CA ARG A 6 -4.99 -11.40 0.22
C ARG A 6 -5.09 -11.76 -1.26
N ASN A 7 -6.31 -12.07 -1.72
CA ASN A 7 -6.63 -12.24 -3.13
C ASN A 7 -6.90 -10.88 -3.78
N VAL A 8 -6.92 -10.88 -5.11
CA VAL A 8 -7.31 -9.71 -5.90
C VAL A 8 -8.73 -9.26 -5.50
N GLY A 9 -8.89 -7.97 -5.22
CA GLY A 9 -10.12 -7.36 -4.74
C GLY A 9 -10.29 -7.37 -3.22
N GLU A 10 -9.44 -8.06 -2.47
CA GLU A 10 -9.45 -7.97 -1.02
C GLU A 10 -8.73 -6.72 -0.52
N LYS A 11 -9.20 -6.21 0.61
CA LYS A 11 -8.68 -5.00 1.25
C LYS A 11 -8.24 -5.23 2.69
N LEU A 12 -7.26 -4.45 3.11
CA LEU A 12 -6.73 -4.36 4.45
C LEU A 12 -6.94 -2.93 4.95
N ILE A 13 -7.44 -2.79 6.18
CA ILE A 13 -7.60 -1.49 6.81
C ILE A 13 -6.57 -1.35 7.92
N ILE A 14 -5.77 -0.29 7.86
CA ILE A 14 -4.77 0.08 8.86
C ILE A 14 -5.29 1.33 9.57
N ASP A 15 -5.29 1.29 10.90
CA ASP A 15 -5.71 2.41 11.79
C ASP A 15 -7.15 2.92 11.57
N GLY A 16 -7.95 2.24 10.75
CA GLY A 16 -9.35 2.58 10.46
C GLY A 16 -9.53 3.62 9.35
N ASN A 17 -8.45 4.23 8.87
CA ASN A 17 -8.44 5.33 7.91
C ASN A 17 -7.54 5.09 6.70
N ILE A 18 -6.69 4.05 6.72
CA ILE A 18 -5.83 3.69 5.59
C ILE A 18 -6.35 2.37 4.99
N GLU A 19 -6.81 2.40 3.75
CA GLU A 19 -7.26 1.22 3.02
C GLU A 19 -6.19 0.81 2.00
N VAL A 20 -5.75 -0.45 2.07
CA VAL A 20 -4.82 -1.07 1.13
C VAL A 20 -5.55 -2.19 0.40
N MET A 21 -5.72 -2.06 -0.91
CA MET A 21 -6.43 -3.00 -1.76
C MET A 21 -5.48 -3.67 -2.73
N VAL A 22 -5.61 -4.99 -2.91
CA VAL A 22 -4.92 -5.71 -3.98
C VAL A 22 -5.72 -5.54 -5.27
N VAL A 23 -5.26 -4.67 -6.17
CA VAL A 23 -5.94 -4.38 -7.44
C VAL A 23 -5.68 -5.50 -8.45
N GLU A 24 -4.47 -6.05 -8.46
CA GLU A 24 -4.09 -7.14 -9.36
C GLU A 24 -2.88 -7.87 -8.76
N ALA A 25 -2.84 -9.19 -8.89
CA ALA A 25 -1.70 -10.00 -8.47
C ALA A 25 -1.41 -11.01 -9.58
N GLY A 26 -0.25 -10.90 -10.21
CA GLY A 26 0.10 -11.76 -11.34
C GLY A 26 1.41 -11.36 -12.04
N GLY A 27 2.01 -12.31 -12.75
CA GLY A 27 3.19 -12.03 -13.59
C GLY A 27 4.44 -11.55 -12.84
N GLY A 28 4.55 -11.85 -11.54
CA GLY A 28 5.67 -11.42 -10.69
C GLY A 28 5.54 -10.01 -10.11
N SER A 29 4.40 -9.33 -10.34
CA SER A 29 4.12 -8.01 -9.79
C SER A 29 2.74 -7.97 -9.13
N VAL A 30 2.56 -7.02 -8.22
CA VAL A 30 1.29 -6.79 -7.54
C VAL A 30 0.96 -5.31 -7.68
N ARG A 31 -0.27 -5.02 -8.10
CA ARG A 31 -0.83 -3.67 -8.08
C ARG A 31 -1.55 -3.48 -6.75
N LEU A 32 -1.08 -2.50 -5.99
CA LEU A 32 -1.68 -2.10 -4.72
C LEU A 32 -2.36 -0.75 -4.92
N GLY A 33 -3.63 -0.66 -4.54
CA GLY A 33 -4.35 0.59 -4.36
C GLY A 33 -4.22 1.00 -2.90
N ILE A 34 -3.80 2.23 -2.63
CA ILE A 34 -3.67 2.75 -1.27
C ILE A 34 -4.52 4.00 -1.19
N GLU A 35 -5.51 3.99 -0.30
CA GLU A 35 -6.35 5.14 0.01
C GLU A 35 -6.09 5.54 1.46
N ALA A 36 -5.63 6.77 1.66
CA ALA A 36 -5.37 7.32 2.98
C ALA A 36 -5.78 8.79 3.02
N PRO A 37 -6.08 9.34 4.20
CA PRO A 37 -6.31 10.78 4.36
C PRO A 37 -5.06 11.58 3.98
N LYS A 38 -5.26 12.86 3.61
CA LYS A 38 -4.18 13.76 3.16
C LYS A 38 -3.06 14.00 4.17
N ASP A 39 -3.31 13.71 5.44
CA ASP A 39 -2.34 13.81 6.52
C ASP A 39 -1.28 12.70 6.46
N VAL A 40 -1.61 11.59 5.81
CA VAL A 40 -0.73 10.43 5.66
C VAL A 40 0.06 10.57 4.37
N HIS A 41 1.38 10.70 4.50
CA HIS A 41 2.28 10.73 3.35
C HIS A 41 2.51 9.30 2.84
N ILE A 42 2.17 9.07 1.57
CA ILE A 42 2.40 7.79 0.89
C ILE A 42 3.46 8.01 -0.17
N VAL A 43 4.62 7.39 0.02
CA VAL A 43 5.73 7.43 -0.92
C VAL A 43 6.23 6.03 -1.19
N ARG A 44 6.84 5.86 -2.37
CA ARG A 44 7.55 4.63 -2.68
C ARG A 44 8.86 4.65 -1.93
N GLU A 45 9.26 3.49 -1.41
CA GLU A 45 10.48 3.35 -0.62
C GLU A 45 11.71 3.90 -1.37
N GLU A 46 11.79 3.64 -2.67
CA GLU A 46 12.86 4.13 -3.55
C GLU A 46 12.98 5.67 -3.64
N LEU A 47 11.93 6.42 -3.27
CA LEU A 47 11.89 7.89 -3.31
C LEU A 47 12.13 8.52 -1.94
N LEU A 48 12.16 7.74 -0.86
CA LEU A 48 12.38 8.26 0.49
C LEU A 48 13.77 8.89 0.67
N GLU A 49 14.78 8.40 -0.05
CA GLU A 49 16.16 8.91 0.05
C GLU A 49 16.37 10.29 -0.60
N GLU A 50 15.44 10.75 -1.45
CA GLU A 50 15.61 12.03 -2.17
C GLU A 50 15.11 13.26 -1.39
N ASP A 51 14.30 13.08 -0.34
CA ASP A 51 13.68 14.19 0.42
C ASP A 51 14.53 14.66 1.63
N GLU A 52 15.64 13.97 1.96
CA GLU A 52 16.52 14.31 3.11
C GLU A 52 17.76 15.16 2.75
N SER A 53 17.88 15.68 1.52
CA SER A 53 19.07 16.46 1.05
C SER A 53 18.82 17.97 0.86
#